data_AF-A0A1J4K0V8-F1
#
_entry.id   AF-A0A1J4K0V8-F1
#
_cell.length_a   1.000
_cell.length_b   1.000
_cell.length_c   1.000
_cell.angle_alpha   90.00
_cell.angle_beta   90.00
_cell.angle_gamma   90.00
#
_symmetry.space_group_name_H-M   'P 1'
#
loop_
_entity.id
_entity.type
_entity.pdbx_description
1 polymer ?
#
loop_
_entity_poly.entity_id
_entity_poly.type
_entity_poly.pdbx_seq_one_letter_code
_entity_poly.pdbx_strand_id
1 'polypeptide(L)'
;MRYDFDSLFTSMLSILFFLQRIQIDVTQYEDTDFAFFFFESILHSYVVCVEIANGNKRLILMNIKQIFNAVELMSKYSAITQRSYDLFLKLLDDLVNYCGYSFCKTLEENPIIYQVFSLIKNLPDDDLLRKSSIVEGKIALCLQKMH
;
A
#
# COMPACT_ATOMS: atom_id res chain seq x y z
N MET A 1 17.14 -27.60 0.07
CA MET A 1 16.02 -27.49 -0.87
C MET A 1 15.67 -26.02 -0.99
N ARG A 2 15.89 -25.40 -2.15
CA ARG A 2 15.36 -24.06 -2.42
C ARG A 2 13.86 -24.26 -2.65
N TYR A 3 13.03 -23.86 -1.70
CA TYR A 3 11.65 -23.55 -2.08
C TYR A 3 11.75 -22.51 -3.19
N ASP A 4 11.13 -22.81 -4.33
CA ASP A 4 11.24 -22.01 -5.53
C ASP A 4 10.65 -20.63 -5.23
N PHE A 5 11.50 -19.61 -5.13
CA PHE A 5 11.09 -18.24 -4.80
C PHE A 5 9.98 -17.76 -5.74
N ASP A 6 10.02 -18.23 -6.99
CA ASP A 6 9.02 -17.96 -8.00
C ASP A 6 7.66 -18.60 -7.67
N SER A 7 7.64 -19.77 -7.03
CA SER A 7 6.43 -20.41 -6.53
C SER A 7 5.82 -19.61 -5.38
N LEU A 8 6.63 -19.12 -4.44
CA LEU A 8 6.14 -18.32 -3.31
C LEU A 8 5.56 -16.98 -3.81
N PHE A 9 6.27 -16.29 -4.70
CA PHE A 9 5.82 -15.05 -5.32
C PHE A 9 4.49 -15.23 -6.08
N THR A 10 4.40 -16.27 -6.91
CA THR A 10 3.20 -16.57 -7.70
C THR A 10 2.02 -16.95 -6.82
N SER A 11 2.23 -17.72 -5.75
CA SER A 11 1.20 -18.03 -4.77
C SER A 11 0.72 -16.77 -4.05
N MET A 12 1.63 -15.89 -3.62
CA MET A 12 1.27 -14.63 -2.95
C MET A 12 0.55 -13.65 -3.88
N LEU A 13 0.93 -13.58 -5.15
CA LEU A 13 0.19 -12.81 -6.16
C LEU A 13 -1.20 -13.37 -6.43
N SER A 14 -1.33 -14.69 -6.44
CA SER A 14 -2.62 -15.36 -6.63
C SER A 14 -3.53 -15.14 -5.42
N ILE A 15 -2.98 -15.15 -4.20
CA ILE A 15 -3.68 -14.77 -2.96
C ILE A 15 -4.11 -13.30 -3.03
N LEU A 16 -3.21 -12.39 -3.42
CA LEU A 16 -3.54 -10.98 -3.60
C LEU A 16 -4.66 -10.75 -4.60
N PHE A 17 -4.60 -11.40 -5.76
CA PHE A 17 -5.63 -11.32 -6.77
C PHE A 17 -6.98 -11.84 -6.24
N PHE A 18 -6.97 -12.93 -5.48
CA PHE A 18 -8.17 -13.46 -4.84
C PHE A 18 -8.73 -12.53 -3.76
N LEU A 19 -7.86 -11.99 -2.90
CA LEU A 19 -8.25 -11.06 -1.85
C LEU A 19 -8.80 -9.75 -2.45
N GLN A 20 -8.16 -9.18 -3.47
CA GLN A 20 -8.68 -7.97 -4.12
C GLN A 20 -10.09 -8.17 -4.70
N ARG A 21 -10.42 -9.37 -5.19
CA ARG A 21 -11.79 -9.69 -5.65
C ARG A 21 -12.79 -9.74 -4.50
N ILE A 22 -12.41 -10.26 -3.34
CA ILE A 22 -13.24 -10.24 -2.13
C ILE A 22 -13.45 -8.79 -1.65
N GLN A 23 -12.44 -7.91 -1.79
CA GLN A 23 -12.54 -6.50 -1.38
C GLN A 23 -13.69 -5.76 -2.07
N ILE A 24 -13.95 -6.08 -3.34
CA ILE A 24 -15.05 -5.50 -4.12
C ILE A 24 -16.40 -5.89 -3.50
N ASP A 25 -16.50 -7.08 -2.89
CA ASP A 25 -17.70 -7.56 -2.20
C ASP A 25 -17.86 -6.95 -0.79
N VAL A 26 -16.76 -6.66 -0.08
CA VAL A 26 -16.83 -6.09 1.29
C VAL A 26 -17.38 -4.64 1.29
N THR A 27 -17.26 -3.90 0.18
CA THR A 27 -17.91 -2.58 0.03
C THR A 27 -19.44 -2.64 0.12
N GLN A 28 -20.03 -3.84 0.09
CA GLN A 28 -21.46 -4.09 0.21
C GLN A 28 -21.87 -4.60 1.61
N TYR A 29 -20.92 -4.81 2.52
CA TYR A 29 -21.18 -5.36 3.86
C TYR A 29 -21.16 -4.27 4.95
N GLU A 30 -22.07 -4.37 5.91
CA GLU A 30 -22.16 -3.47 7.08
C GLU A 30 -21.10 -3.77 8.17
N ASP A 31 -20.31 -4.84 8.01
CA ASP A 31 -19.32 -5.31 8.98
C ASP A 31 -17.97 -4.61 8.80
N THR A 32 -17.76 -3.55 9.59
CA THR A 32 -16.53 -2.75 9.60
C THR A 32 -15.31 -3.52 10.10
N ASP A 33 -15.49 -4.46 11.04
CA ASP A 33 -14.39 -5.21 11.63
C ASP A 33 -13.81 -6.21 10.64
N PHE A 34 -14.70 -6.88 9.88
CA PHE A 34 -14.29 -7.72 8.76
C PHE A 34 -13.54 -6.91 7.70
N ALA A 35 -14.02 -5.71 7.36
CA ALA A 35 -13.36 -4.82 6.41
C ALA A 35 -11.93 -4.44 6.85
N PHE A 36 -11.71 -4.14 8.15
CA PHE A 36 -10.37 -3.84 8.68
C PHE A 36 -9.43 -5.02 8.55
N PHE A 37 -9.84 -6.18 9.07
CA PHE A 37 -9.02 -7.39 9.03
C PHE A 37 -8.63 -7.74 7.60
N PHE A 38 -9.60 -7.62 6.70
CA PHE A 38 -9.42 -7.92 5.29
C PHE A 38 -8.42 -6.98 4.62
N PHE A 39 -8.56 -5.68 4.84
CA PHE A 39 -7.65 -4.67 4.30
C PHE A 39 -6.23 -4.79 4.85
N GLU A 40 -6.07 -5.02 6.16
CA GLU A 40 -4.76 -5.27 6.78
C GLU A 40 -4.08 -6.51 6.18
N SER A 41 -4.86 -7.57 5.92
CA SER A 41 -4.36 -8.80 5.28
C SER A 41 -3.86 -8.55 3.86
N ILE A 42 -4.56 -7.70 3.09
CA ILE A 42 -4.13 -7.28 1.76
C ILE A 42 -2.81 -6.48 1.85
N LEU A 43 -2.76 -5.45 2.70
CA LEU A 43 -1.55 -4.62 2.86
C LEU A 43 -0.34 -5.45 3.27
N HIS A 44 -0.52 -6.37 4.22
CA HIS A 44 0.53 -7.28 4.66
C HIS A 44 1.03 -8.18 3.53
N SER A 45 0.11 -8.77 2.75
CA SER A 45 0.47 -9.61 1.60
C SER A 45 1.25 -8.83 0.55
N TYR A 46 0.93 -7.54 0.35
CA TYR A 46 1.69 -6.66 -0.55
C TYR A 46 3.12 -6.43 -0.07
N VAL A 47 3.31 -6.13 1.22
CA VAL A 47 4.64 -5.95 1.82
C VAL A 47 5.50 -7.19 1.57
N VAL A 48 4.97 -8.38 1.86
CA VAL A 48 5.65 -9.66 1.61
C VAL A 48 5.96 -9.85 0.12
N CYS A 49 5.04 -9.51 -0.78
CA CYS A 49 5.27 -9.59 -2.22
C CYS A 49 6.39 -8.67 -2.70
N VAL A 50 6.50 -7.44 -2.18
CA VAL A 50 7.59 -6.52 -2.54
C VAL A 50 8.94 -7.08 -2.07
N GLU A 51 8.99 -7.66 -0.87
CA GLU A 51 10.19 -8.31 -0.34
C GLU A 51 10.64 -9.52 -1.18
N ILE A 52 9.71 -10.22 -1.84
CA ILE A 52 9.99 -11.41 -2.66
C ILE A 52 10.22 -11.07 -4.14
N ALA A 53 9.72 -9.92 -4.64
CA ALA A 53 9.62 -9.64 -6.06
C ALA A 53 10.96 -9.69 -6.81
N ASN A 54 11.10 -10.68 -7.70
CA ASN A 54 12.20 -10.76 -8.65
C ASN A 54 11.88 -9.95 -9.91
N GLY A 55 12.32 -8.69 -9.97
CA GLY A 55 12.42 -7.87 -11.17
C GLY A 55 11.13 -7.40 -11.87
N ASN A 56 9.96 -7.94 -11.58
CA ASN A 56 8.72 -7.59 -12.31
C ASN A 56 7.95 -6.39 -11.70
N LYS A 57 8.54 -5.19 -11.82
CA LYS A 57 7.99 -3.92 -11.31
C LYS A 57 6.62 -3.55 -11.91
N ARG A 58 6.36 -3.95 -13.16
CA ARG A 58 5.12 -3.58 -13.88
C ARG A 58 3.88 -4.15 -13.20
N LEU A 59 3.94 -5.40 -12.77
CA LEU A 59 2.79 -6.07 -12.17
C LEU A 59 2.43 -5.48 -10.81
N ILE A 60 3.43 -5.02 -10.05
CA ILE A 60 3.24 -4.28 -8.80
C ILE A 60 2.55 -2.93 -9.05
N LEU A 61 3.00 -2.17 -10.07
CA LEU A 61 2.41 -0.86 -10.41
C LEU A 61 0.95 -0.94 -10.89
N MET A 62 0.55 -2.03 -11.56
CA MET A 62 -0.86 -2.23 -11.95
C MET A 62 -1.78 -2.45 -10.75
N ASN A 63 -1.23 -3.05 -9.72
CA ASN A 63 -1.91 -3.55 -8.55
C ASN A 63 -2.01 -2.49 -7.44
N ILE A 64 -1.00 -1.63 -7.31
CA ILE A 64 -0.97 -0.57 -6.30
C ILE A 64 -2.05 0.50 -6.50
N LYS A 65 -2.51 0.75 -7.73
CA LYS A 65 -3.65 1.66 -7.98
C LYS A 65 -4.93 1.18 -7.27
N GLN A 66 -5.14 -0.12 -7.19
CA GLN A 66 -6.28 -0.68 -6.47
C GLN A 66 -6.14 -0.48 -4.96
N ILE A 67 -4.92 -0.52 -4.43
CA ILE A 67 -4.65 -0.21 -3.03
C ILE A 67 -4.94 1.27 -2.73
N PHE A 68 -4.64 2.20 -3.65
CA PHE A 68 -5.01 3.59 -3.44
C PHE A 68 -6.53 3.79 -3.44
N ASN A 69 -7.25 3.16 -4.35
CA ASN A 69 -8.72 3.20 -4.34
C ASN A 69 -9.31 2.54 -3.08
N ALA A 70 -8.70 1.45 -2.61
CA ALA A 70 -9.06 0.80 -1.36
C ALA A 70 -8.90 1.73 -0.16
N VAL A 71 -7.74 2.41 -0.07
CA VAL A 71 -7.46 3.38 0.99
C VAL A 71 -8.44 4.55 0.93
N GLU A 72 -8.75 5.06 -0.26
CA GLU A 72 -9.75 6.12 -0.43
C GLU A 72 -11.11 5.72 0.14
N LEU A 73 -11.61 4.54 -0.27
CA LEU A 73 -12.89 4.02 0.19
C LEU A 73 -12.89 3.81 1.69
N MET A 74 -11.88 3.13 2.22
CA MET A 74 -11.78 2.87 3.65
C MET A 74 -11.68 4.16 4.45
N SER A 75 -10.90 5.14 3.98
CA SER A 75 -10.81 6.46 4.60
C SER A 75 -12.16 7.18 4.62
N LYS A 76 -12.92 7.12 3.52
CA LYS A 76 -14.24 7.77 3.41
C LYS A 76 -15.24 7.22 4.41
N TYR A 77 -15.19 5.93 4.71
CA TYR A 77 -16.09 5.27 5.66
C TYR A 77 -15.54 5.22 7.10
N SER A 78 -14.48 5.99 7.40
CA SER A 78 -13.78 5.94 8.70
C SER A 78 -13.33 4.51 9.07
N ALA A 79 -13.02 3.73 8.04
CA ALA A 79 -12.78 2.32 8.09
C ALA A 79 -11.27 1.98 8.05
N ILE A 80 -10.42 2.83 8.62
CA ILE A 80 -8.98 2.65 8.68
C ILE A 80 -8.51 2.70 10.13
N THR A 81 -7.72 1.71 10.53
CA THR A 81 -7.07 1.64 11.84
C THR A 81 -5.69 2.29 11.82
N GLN A 82 -5.14 2.62 12.98
CA GLN A 82 -3.72 3.05 13.09
C GLN A 82 -2.76 2.01 12.52
N ARG A 83 -3.02 0.72 12.76
CA ARG A 83 -2.23 -0.39 12.21
C ARG A 83 -2.29 -0.45 10.69
N SER A 84 -3.46 -0.18 10.11
CA SER A 84 -3.63 -0.08 8.66
C SER A 84 -2.78 1.06 8.08
N TYR A 85 -2.72 2.22 8.74
CA TYR A 85 -1.83 3.32 8.33
C TYR A 85 -0.35 2.92 8.41
N ASP A 86 0.07 2.24 9.47
CA ASP A 86 1.46 1.79 9.63
C ASP A 86 1.88 0.82 8.52
N LEU A 87 1.03 -0.18 8.24
CA LEU A 87 1.25 -1.13 7.14
C LEU A 87 1.29 -0.44 5.78
N PHE A 88 0.40 0.55 5.57
CA PHE A 88 0.38 1.32 4.33
C PHE A 88 1.65 2.16 4.16
N LEU A 89 2.13 2.83 5.21
CA LEU A 89 3.38 3.58 5.19
C LEU A 89 4.59 2.67 4.92
N LYS A 90 4.64 1.47 5.53
CA LYS A 90 5.68 0.48 5.23
C LYS A 90 5.65 0.10 3.75
N LEU A 91 4.47 -0.24 3.22
CA LEU A 91 4.30 -0.58 1.81
C LEU A 91 4.79 0.54 0.88
N LEU A 92 4.44 1.79 1.17
CA LEU A 92 4.92 2.93 0.39
C LEU A 92 6.44 3.05 0.43
N ASP A 93 7.06 2.92 1.61
CA ASP A 93 8.52 2.99 1.73
C ASP A 93 9.21 1.93 0.88
N ASP A 94 8.75 0.68 0.97
CA ASP A 94 9.30 -0.45 0.22
C ASP A 94 9.14 -0.24 -1.29
N LEU A 95 8.00 0.30 -1.73
CA LEU A 95 7.75 0.61 -3.14
C LEU A 95 8.57 1.78 -3.66
N VAL A 96 8.78 2.84 -2.87
CA VAL A 96 9.67 3.95 -3.23
C VAL A 96 11.10 3.43 -3.38
N ASN A 97 11.57 2.61 -2.45
CA ASN A 97 12.91 2.04 -2.50
C ASN A 97 13.08 1.08 -3.70
N TYR A 98 12.07 0.24 -3.98
CA TYR A 98 12.15 -0.81 -5.00
C TYR A 98 11.86 -0.32 -6.42
N CYS A 99 10.74 0.38 -6.62
CA CYS A 99 10.30 0.86 -7.93
C CYS A 99 10.90 2.22 -8.28
N GLY A 100 11.31 3.03 -7.29
CA GLY A 100 11.94 4.33 -7.51
C GLY A 100 11.04 5.29 -8.28
N TYR A 101 11.64 6.05 -9.20
CA TYR A 101 10.99 7.15 -9.91
C TYR A 101 9.66 6.77 -10.58
N SER A 102 9.58 5.61 -11.24
CA SER A 102 8.34 5.19 -11.91
C SER A 102 7.15 5.08 -10.95
N PHE A 103 7.41 4.67 -9.72
CA PHE A 103 6.38 4.62 -8.68
C PHE A 103 6.06 6.02 -8.14
N CYS A 104 7.08 6.81 -7.83
CA CYS A 104 6.89 8.19 -7.33
C CYS A 104 6.09 9.05 -8.33
N LYS A 105 6.34 8.90 -9.62
CA LYS A 105 5.55 9.56 -10.67
C LYS A 105 4.10 9.07 -10.70
N THR A 106 3.88 7.76 -10.56
CA THR A 106 2.52 7.21 -10.47
C THR A 106 1.78 7.74 -9.22
N LEU A 107 2.49 7.94 -8.11
CA LEU A 107 1.94 8.54 -6.89
C LEU A 107 1.54 10.00 -7.09
N GLU A 108 2.37 10.81 -7.76
CA GLU A 108 2.07 12.22 -8.04
C GLU A 108 0.77 12.39 -8.85
N GLU A 109 0.49 11.47 -9.76
CA GLU A 109 -0.74 11.41 -10.55
C GLU A 109 -1.98 10.99 -9.73
N ASN A 110 -1.83 10.56 -8.47
CA ASN A 110 -2.92 10.08 -7.61
C ASN A 110 -3.03 10.93 -6.31
N PRO A 111 -3.90 11.95 -6.27
CA PRO A 111 -3.94 12.92 -5.18
C PRO A 111 -4.39 12.35 -3.81
N ILE A 112 -4.96 11.14 -3.79
CA ILE A 112 -5.37 10.43 -2.57
C ILE A 112 -4.25 10.27 -1.57
N ILE A 113 -3.02 10.10 -2.04
CA ILE A 113 -1.89 9.89 -1.15
C ILE A 113 -1.68 11.09 -0.21
N TYR A 114 -1.90 12.31 -0.71
CA TYR A 114 -1.78 13.53 0.08
C TYR A 114 -2.92 13.69 1.08
N GLN A 115 -4.11 13.18 0.76
CA GLN A 115 -5.22 13.15 1.71
C GLN A 115 -4.92 12.20 2.86
N VAL A 116 -4.36 11.03 2.56
CA VAL A 116 -3.94 10.05 3.59
C VAL A 116 -2.84 10.60 4.48
N PHE A 117 -1.82 11.25 3.92
CA PHE A 117 -0.79 11.93 4.70
C PHE A 117 -1.36 13.05 5.57
N SER A 118 -2.31 13.83 5.05
CA SER A 118 -3.02 14.85 5.83
C SER A 118 -3.80 14.25 7.00
N LEU A 119 -4.48 13.11 6.79
CA LEU A 119 -5.18 12.40 7.86
C LEU A 119 -4.22 11.92 8.94
N ILE A 120 -3.10 11.29 8.55
CA ILE A 120 -2.07 10.84 9.49
C ILE A 120 -1.52 12.02 10.29
N LYS A 121 -1.33 13.19 9.66
CA LYS A 121 -0.87 14.44 10.31
C LYS A 121 -1.79 14.94 11.43
N ASN A 122 -3.05 14.54 11.42
CA ASN A 122 -4.04 14.92 12.42
C ASN A 122 -4.24 13.85 13.51
N LEU A 123 -3.56 12.70 13.43
CA LEU A 123 -3.61 11.68 14.48
C LEU A 123 -2.69 12.03 15.65
N PRO A 124 -3.09 11.73 16.90
CA PRO A 124 -2.25 11.91 18.07
C PRO A 124 -1.24 10.74 18.23
N ASP A 125 -0.45 10.45 17.20
CA ASP A 125 0.55 9.38 17.19
C ASP A 125 1.88 9.86 16.58
N ASP A 126 2.84 10.20 17.44
CA ASP A 126 4.14 10.75 17.06
C ASP A 126 4.98 9.79 16.20
N ASP A 127 4.81 8.48 16.36
CA ASP A 127 5.58 7.50 15.57
C ASP A 127 5.03 7.41 14.14
N LEU A 128 3.70 7.38 13.97
CA LEU A 128 3.06 7.46 12.66
C LEU A 128 3.40 8.78 11.94
N LEU A 129 3.37 9.90 12.66
CA LEU A 129 3.76 11.22 12.12
C LEU A 129 5.20 11.21 11.59
N ARG A 130 6.13 10.67 12.37
CA ARG A 130 7.54 10.55 12.00
C ARG A 130 7.72 9.64 10.78
N LYS A 131 7.07 8.48 10.75
CA LYS A 131 7.11 7.55 9.61
C LYS A 131 6.55 8.18 8.34
N SER A 132 5.40 8.86 8.44
CA SER A 132 4.79 9.60 7.32
C SER A 132 5.76 10.62 6.74
N SER A 133 6.39 11.43 7.59
CA SER A 133 7.34 12.46 7.16
C SER A 133 8.56 11.89 6.44
N ILE A 134 9.06 10.72 6.88
CA ILE A 134 10.18 10.03 6.21
C ILE A 134 9.78 9.59 4.80
N VAL A 135 8.61 8.96 4.66
CA VAL A 135 8.11 8.48 3.37
C VAL A 135 7.83 9.65 2.42
N GLU A 136 7.16 10.71 2.90
CA GLU A 136 6.93 11.94 2.13
C GLU A 136 8.25 12.56 1.63
N GLY A 137 9.26 12.64 2.49
CA GLY A 137 10.58 13.14 2.12
C GLY A 137 11.26 12.30 1.04
N LYS A 138 11.18 10.97 1.14
CA LYS A 138 11.72 10.07 0.11
C LYS A 138 11.00 10.23 -1.23
N ILE A 139 9.67 10.38 -1.23
CA ILE A 139 8.89 10.62 -2.46
C ILE A 139 9.32 11.94 -3.11
N ALA A 140 9.44 13.02 -2.33
CA ALA A 140 9.88 14.31 -2.84
C ALA A 140 11.29 14.24 -3.46
N LEU A 141 12.25 13.61 -2.77
CA LEU A 141 13.62 13.40 -3.28
C LEU A 141 13.64 12.54 -4.55
N CYS A 142 12.79 11.52 -4.60
CA CYS A 142 12.64 10.63 -5.76
C CYS A 142 12.19 11.41 -7.01
N LEU A 143 11.27 12.36 -6.85
CA LEU A 143 10.76 13.21 -7.93
C LEU A 143 11.75 14.32 -8.35
N GLN A 144 12.56 14.84 -7.42
CA GLN A 144 13.53 15.92 -7.71
C GLN A 144 14.74 15.49 -8.54
N LYS A 145 15.15 14.21 -8.51
CA LYS A 145 16.37 13.69 -9.19
C LYS A 145 16.35 13.78 -10.74
N MET A 146 15.36 14.44 -11.34
CA MET A 146 15.21 14.62 -12.78
C MET A 146 15.08 16.08 -13.24
N HIS A 147 15.17 17.05 -12.32
CA HIS A 147 15.38 18.47 -12.63
C HIS A 147 16.86 18.83 -12.48
#